data_AF-A0A9N8LG93-F1
#
_entry.id   AF-A0A9N8LG93-F1
#
_cell.length_a   1.000
_cell.length_b   1.000
_cell.length_c   1.000
_cell.angle_alpha   90.00
_cell.angle_beta   90.00
_cell.angle_gamma   90.00
#
_symmetry.space_group_name_H-M   'P 1'
#
loop_
_entity.id
_entity.type
_entity.pdbx_description
1 polymer ?
#
loop_
_entity_poly.entity_id
_entity_poly.type
_entity_poly.pdbx_seq_one_letter_code
_entity_poly.pdbx_strand_id
1 'polypeptide(L)'
;MNFPQLLDALHQTSTSAPIAYLQSQNSNLTTLADEDKGGAGPFRPLLDDLLHSSSPSSPKSKPYPEWAAEAIGKEPEATNIWIGTSKSRSSMHRDHYENLFLVVRGTKTFTVLPPTEGHFLSAEGEG
;
A
#
# COMPACT_ATOMS: atom_id res chain seq x y z
N MET A 1 -11.76 9.18 7.22
CA MET A 1 -12.16 9.68 5.88
C MET A 1 -12.82 8.52 5.16
N ASN A 2 -14.07 8.68 4.71
CA ASN A 2 -14.72 7.66 3.89
C ASN A 2 -14.26 7.79 2.42
N PHE A 3 -14.59 6.80 1.58
CA PHE A 3 -14.12 6.76 0.19
C PHE A 3 -14.53 8.00 -0.65
N PRO A 4 -15.78 8.50 -0.58
CA PRO A 4 -16.15 9.74 -1.26
C PRO A 4 -15.31 10.95 -0.86
N GLN A 5 -15.08 11.15 0.45
CA GLN A 5 -14.24 12.25 0.95
C GLN A 5 -12.80 12.16 0.45
N LEU A 6 -12.26 10.94 0.34
CA LEU A 6 -10.94 10.71 -0.25
C LEU A 6 -10.94 11.13 -1.72
N LEU A 7 -11.95 10.71 -2.49
CA LEU A 7 -12.06 11.05 -3.90
C LEU A 7 -12.18 12.56 -4.12
N ASP A 8 -12.98 13.25 -3.31
CA ASP A 8 -13.11 14.71 -3.36
C ASP A 8 -11.78 15.41 -3.07
N ALA A 9 -11.04 14.94 -2.05
CA ALA A 9 -9.74 15.51 -1.71
C ALA A 9 -8.68 15.27 -2.79
N LEU A 10 -8.75 14.15 -3.51
CA LEU A 10 -7.83 13.84 -4.62
C LEU A 10 -8.03 14.73 -5.86
N HIS A 11 -9.23 15.25 -6.07
CA HIS A 11 -9.55 16.13 -7.20
C HIS A 11 -9.21 17.61 -6.94
N GLN A 12 -8.95 17.99 -5.70
CA GLN A 12 -8.60 19.37 -5.35
C GLN A 12 -7.17 19.69 -5.78
N THR A 13 -7.02 20.70 -6.64
CA THR A 13 -5.72 21.15 -7.18
C THR A 13 -5.22 22.46 -6.58
N SER A 14 -5.97 23.07 -5.66
CA SER A 14 -5.58 24.34 -5.05
C SER A 14 -4.35 24.18 -4.15
N THR A 15 -3.58 25.26 -4.02
CA THR A 15 -2.41 25.27 -3.13
C THR A 15 -2.80 25.09 -1.66
N SER A 16 -4.00 25.51 -1.26
CA SER A 16 -4.57 25.30 0.07
C SER A 16 -5.31 23.96 0.25
N ALA A 17 -5.33 23.09 -0.77
CA ALA A 17 -6.01 21.80 -0.70
C ALA A 17 -5.41 20.92 0.42
N PRO A 18 -6.26 20.16 1.13
CA PRO A 18 -5.80 19.26 2.18
C PRO A 18 -4.91 18.16 1.62
N ILE A 19 -3.98 17.68 2.44
CA ILE A 19 -3.16 16.51 2.11
C ILE A 19 -3.99 15.27 2.44
N ALA A 20 -4.47 14.56 1.42
CA ALA A 20 -5.13 13.27 1.60
C ALA A 20 -4.14 12.13 1.38
N TYR A 21 -4.13 11.17 2.31
CA TYR A 21 -3.33 9.96 2.19
C TYR A 21 -4.00 8.77 2.90
N LEU A 22 -4.49 7.82 2.11
CA LEU A 22 -4.85 6.49 2.57
C LEU A 22 -3.57 5.66 2.68
N GLN A 23 -3.14 5.39 3.90
CA GLN A 23 -1.87 4.72 4.17
C GLN A 23 -1.94 3.55 5.16
N SER A 24 -3.13 3.07 5.51
CA SER A 24 -3.30 1.98 6.48
C SER A 24 -2.57 0.71 6.01
N GLN A 25 -1.72 0.16 6.86
CA GLN A 25 -0.90 -1.03 6.60
C GLN A 25 -1.44 -2.27 7.34
N ASN A 26 -2.73 -2.53 7.23
CA ASN A 26 -3.43 -3.60 7.96
C ASN A 26 -4.21 -4.53 7.01
N SER A 27 -3.60 -4.81 5.85
CA SER A 27 -4.20 -5.62 4.80
C SER A 27 -5.51 -5.00 4.27
N ASN A 28 -5.53 -3.67 4.15
CA ASN A 28 -6.75 -2.87 3.88
C ASN A 28 -7.44 -3.17 2.53
N LEU A 29 -6.80 -3.95 1.65
CA LEU A 29 -7.35 -4.39 0.38
C LEU A 29 -8.13 -5.72 0.48
N THR A 30 -7.67 -6.63 1.34
CA THR A 30 -8.21 -8.00 1.47
C THR A 30 -9.05 -8.22 2.72
N THR A 31 -8.84 -7.44 3.78
CA THR A 31 -9.58 -7.56 5.05
C THR A 31 -11.07 -7.22 4.86
N LEU A 32 -11.94 -8.06 5.40
CA LEU A 32 -13.39 -7.80 5.47
C LEU A 32 -13.65 -6.70 6.51
N ALA A 33 -14.56 -5.76 6.22
CA ALA A 33 -14.99 -4.79 7.22
C ALA A 33 -15.89 -5.52 8.23
N ASP A 34 -15.37 -5.65 9.46
CA ASP A 34 -15.95 -6.45 10.55
C ASP A 34 -16.11 -7.94 10.20
N GLU A 35 -15.19 -8.78 10.70
CA GLU A 35 -15.35 -10.25 10.64
C GLU A 35 -16.70 -10.70 11.22
N ASP A 36 -17.24 -9.95 12.18
CA ASP A 36 -18.53 -10.21 12.83
C ASP A 36 -19.78 -9.79 12.02
N LYS A 37 -19.64 -9.05 10.90
CA LYS A 37 -20.78 -8.57 10.09
C LYS A 37 -20.78 -9.03 8.64
N GLY A 38 -19.81 -9.85 8.24
CA GLY A 38 -19.75 -10.44 6.89
C GLY A 38 -19.66 -9.40 5.76
N GLY A 39 -19.25 -8.16 6.07
CA GLY A 39 -19.14 -7.08 5.12
C GLY A 39 -17.79 -7.09 4.40
N ALA A 40 -17.79 -6.94 3.08
CA ALA A 40 -16.56 -6.67 2.34
C ALA A 40 -15.96 -5.31 2.74
N GLY A 41 -14.64 -5.23 2.91
CA GLY A 41 -13.96 -3.95 3.16
C GLY A 41 -14.22 -2.91 2.07
N PRO A 42 -14.11 -1.60 2.35
CA PRO A 42 -14.47 -0.54 1.40
C PRO A 42 -13.64 -0.56 0.10
N PHE A 43 -12.48 -1.23 0.11
CA PHE A 43 -11.59 -1.36 -1.05
C PHE A 43 -11.67 -2.73 -1.73
N ARG A 44 -12.45 -3.67 -1.20
CA ARG A 44 -12.61 -5.01 -1.78
C ARG A 44 -13.07 -4.98 -3.24
N PRO A 45 -13.94 -4.06 -3.71
CA PRO A 45 -14.29 -3.99 -5.13
C PRO A 45 -13.10 -3.72 -6.07
N LEU A 46 -12.01 -3.14 -5.57
CA LEU A 46 -10.79 -2.90 -6.35
C LEU A 46 -9.89 -4.14 -6.44
N LEU A 47 -10.12 -5.14 -5.59
CA LEU A 47 -9.30 -6.35 -5.53
C LEU A 47 -9.31 -7.09 -6.86
N ASP A 48 -10.48 -7.23 -7.49
CA ASP A 48 -10.67 -8.01 -8.71
C ASP A 48 -9.84 -7.49 -9.90
N ASP A 49 -9.58 -6.18 -9.92
CA ASP A 49 -8.72 -5.55 -10.92
C ASP A 49 -7.24 -5.90 -10.72
N LEU A 50 -6.85 -6.16 -9.47
CA LEU A 50 -5.48 -6.43 -9.05
C LEU A 50 -5.17 -7.93 -8.93
N LEU A 51 -6.16 -8.81 -9.14
CA LEU A 51 -5.90 -10.25 -9.10
C LEU A 51 -4.99 -10.65 -10.27
N HIS A 52 -3.93 -11.37 -9.93
CA HIS A 52 -2.97 -11.96 -10.84
C HIS A 52 -3.38 -13.39 -11.21
N SER A 53 -2.98 -13.81 -12.40
CA SER A 53 -3.11 -15.18 -12.89
C SER A 53 -1.77 -15.64 -13.46
N SER A 54 -1.33 -16.84 -13.13
CA SER A 54 -0.15 -17.47 -13.74
C SER A 54 -0.40 -18.01 -15.14
N SER A 55 -1.67 -18.23 -15.51
CA SER A 55 -2.05 -18.68 -16.84
C SER A 55 -3.19 -17.83 -17.43
N PRO A 56 -3.18 -17.54 -18.74
CA PRO A 56 -4.31 -16.89 -19.42
C PRO A 56 -5.64 -17.65 -19.28
N SER A 57 -5.58 -18.97 -19.00
CA SER A 57 -6.74 -19.84 -18.87
C SER A 57 -7.21 -20.06 -17.43
N SER A 58 -6.45 -19.65 -16.42
CA SER A 58 -6.86 -19.76 -15.03
C SER A 58 -7.59 -18.49 -14.57
N PRO A 59 -8.63 -18.61 -13.73
CA PRO A 59 -9.24 -17.45 -13.10
C PRO A 59 -8.18 -16.71 -12.28
N LYS A 60 -8.17 -15.38 -12.37
CA LYS A 60 -7.30 -14.54 -11.53
C LYS A 60 -7.55 -14.92 -10.06
N SER A 61 -6.52 -15.40 -9.37
CA SER A 61 -6.71 -16.12 -8.10
C SER A 61 -6.09 -15.41 -6.90
N LYS A 62 -5.07 -14.56 -7.12
CA LYS A 62 -4.24 -14.02 -6.04
C LYS A 62 -4.02 -12.50 -6.15
N PRO A 63 -4.05 -11.73 -5.05
CA PRO A 63 -3.76 -10.28 -5.03
C PRO A 63 -2.28 -9.91 -5.22
N TYR A 64 -1.43 -10.87 -5.54
CA TYR A 64 0.01 -10.70 -5.65
C TYR A 64 0.57 -11.60 -6.76
N PRO A 65 1.71 -11.26 -7.37
CA PRO A 65 2.34 -12.10 -8.37
C PRO A 65 2.84 -13.43 -7.79
N GLU A 66 2.52 -14.55 -8.44
CA GLU A 66 2.91 -15.89 -7.95
C GLU A 66 4.42 -16.08 -7.83
N TRP A 67 5.20 -15.52 -8.76
CA TRP A 67 6.66 -15.61 -8.73
C TRP A 67 7.26 -15.03 -7.44
N ALA A 68 6.61 -14.03 -6.82
CA ALA A 68 7.12 -13.41 -5.62
C ALA A 68 7.00 -14.36 -4.42
N ALA A 69 5.87 -15.07 -4.33
CA ALA A 69 5.67 -16.07 -3.29
C ALA A 69 6.62 -17.27 -3.48
N GLU A 70 6.86 -17.69 -4.72
CA GLU A 70 7.85 -18.73 -5.05
C GLU A 70 9.27 -18.32 -4.63
N ALA A 71 9.71 -17.12 -5.01
CA ALA A 71 11.06 -16.64 -4.75
C ALA A 71 11.33 -16.37 -3.26
N ILE A 72 10.35 -15.83 -2.54
CA ILE A 72 10.46 -15.52 -1.10
C ILE A 72 10.21 -16.78 -0.25
N GLY A 73 9.50 -17.77 -0.79
CA GLY A 73 9.12 -19.01 -0.09
C GLY A 73 7.95 -18.84 0.90
N LYS A 74 7.21 -17.73 0.83
CA LYS A 74 5.99 -17.48 1.62
C LYS A 74 4.99 -16.59 0.90
N GLU A 75 3.71 -16.74 1.22
CA GLU A 75 2.66 -15.81 0.80
C GLU A 75 2.76 -14.48 1.59
N PRO A 76 2.28 -13.35 1.04
CA PRO A 76 2.34 -12.07 1.74
C PRO A 76 1.44 -12.07 2.98
N GLU A 77 1.96 -11.49 4.06
CA GLU A 77 1.24 -11.36 5.34
C GLU A 77 0.15 -10.26 5.29
N ALA A 78 0.30 -9.30 4.37
CA ALA A 78 -0.68 -8.24 4.15
C ALA A 78 -0.67 -7.77 2.70
N THR A 79 -1.84 -7.35 2.20
CA THR A 79 -1.95 -6.63 0.92
C THR A 79 -2.61 -5.27 1.14
N ASN A 80 -1.88 -4.21 0.80
CA ASN A 80 -2.29 -2.85 1.09
C ASN A 80 -2.49 -2.07 -0.21
N ILE A 81 -3.48 -1.18 -0.21
CA ILE A 81 -3.65 -0.14 -1.21
C ILE A 81 -3.32 1.22 -0.60
N TRP A 82 -2.53 2.00 -1.33
CA TRP A 82 -2.17 3.37 -0.98
C TRP A 82 -2.70 4.34 -2.02
N ILE A 83 -3.37 5.38 -1.56
CA ILE A 83 -3.91 6.44 -2.42
C ILE A 83 -3.65 7.78 -1.76
N GLY A 84 -3.01 8.71 -2.45
CA GLY A 84 -2.72 10.02 -1.88
C GLY A 84 -2.48 11.10 -2.92
N THR A 85 -2.44 12.34 -2.45
CA THR A 85 -2.09 13.50 -3.28
C THR A 85 -0.57 13.59 -3.49
N SER A 86 -0.13 14.46 -4.41
CA SER A 86 1.30 14.69 -4.68
C SER A 86 2.09 15.21 -3.47
N LYS A 87 1.39 15.81 -2.49
CA LYS A 87 1.95 16.33 -1.23
C LYS A 87 2.11 15.25 -0.16
N SER A 88 1.57 14.05 -0.36
CA SER A 88 1.68 12.97 0.62
C SER A 88 3.12 12.46 0.70
N ARG A 89 3.64 12.41 1.93
CA ARG A 89 5.00 11.97 2.26
C ARG A 89 4.94 10.98 3.42
N SER A 90 5.77 9.94 3.32
CA SER A 90 6.07 9.05 4.44
C SER A 90 7.48 9.42 4.93
N SER A 91 7.64 9.60 6.23
CA SER A 91 8.95 9.84 6.85
C SER A 91 9.87 8.63 6.64
N MET A 92 11.18 8.83 6.76
CA MET A 92 12.13 7.72 6.74
C MET A 92 11.83 6.73 7.85
N HIS A 93 11.81 5.44 7.52
CA HIS A 93 11.54 4.34 8.44
C HIS A 93 12.17 3.05 7.88
N ARG A 94 12.12 1.99 8.68
CA ARG A 94 12.45 0.63 8.27
C ARG A 94 11.30 -0.29 8.67
N ASP A 95 11.03 -1.27 7.83
CA ASP A 95 10.05 -2.33 8.10
C ASP A 95 10.76 -3.67 8.23
N HIS A 96 10.12 -4.62 8.92
CA HIS A 96 10.61 -5.99 9.07
C HIS A 96 10.03 -6.94 8.01
N TYR A 97 9.61 -6.38 6.86
CA TYR A 97 8.92 -7.10 5.79
C TYR A 97 9.67 -7.01 4.47
N GLU A 98 9.56 -8.08 3.68
CA GLU A 98 9.88 -8.04 2.26
C GLU A 98 8.74 -7.34 1.52
N ASN A 99 8.95 -6.07 1.14
CA ASN A 99 7.93 -5.24 0.53
C ASN A 99 7.98 -5.31 -1.01
N LEU A 100 6.85 -5.66 -1.63
CA LEU A 100 6.63 -5.52 -3.08
C LEU A 100 5.73 -4.31 -3.36
N PHE A 101 6.30 -3.22 -3.87
CA PHE A 101 5.54 -2.01 -4.23
C PHE A 101 5.13 -1.99 -5.71
N LEU A 102 3.82 -2.03 -5.95
CA LEU A 102 3.23 -1.87 -7.29
C LEU A 102 2.61 -0.48 -7.46
N VAL A 103 3.06 0.27 -8.47
CA VAL A 103 2.44 1.55 -8.85
C VAL A 103 1.44 1.32 -9.97
N VAL A 104 0.15 1.41 -9.66
CA VAL A 104 -0.93 1.27 -10.65
C VAL A 104 -1.11 2.55 -11.47
N ARG A 105 -1.02 3.73 -10.83
CA ARG A 105 -1.17 5.03 -11.49
C ARG A 105 -0.29 6.08 -10.83
N GLY A 106 0.34 6.94 -11.65
CA GLY A 106 1.21 8.02 -11.20
C GLY A 106 2.64 7.55 -10.94
N THR A 107 3.30 8.15 -9.94
CA THR A 107 4.70 7.86 -9.60
C THR A 107 4.87 7.83 -8.09
N LYS A 108 5.67 6.87 -7.61
CA LYS A 108 6.16 6.83 -6.23
C LYS A 108 7.67 6.98 -6.26
N THR A 109 8.19 8.01 -5.58
CA THR A 109 9.63 8.23 -5.45
C THR A 109 10.08 7.71 -4.09
N PHE A 110 11.11 6.87 -4.09
CA PHE A 110 11.72 6.32 -2.88
C PHE A 110 13.13 6.87 -2.72
N THR A 111 13.47 7.27 -1.50
CA THR A 111 14.86 7.40 -1.06
C THR A 111 15.17 6.18 -0.22
N VAL A 112 16.06 5.32 -0.70
CA VAL A 112 16.41 4.04 -0.05
C VAL A 112 17.84 4.11 0.42
N LEU A 113 18.06 3.70 1.67
CA LEU A 113 19.37 3.53 2.26
C LEU A 113 19.53 2.07 2.67
N PRO A 114 20.69 1.44 2.45
CA PRO A 114 20.94 0.08 2.92
C PRO A 114 20.94 0.04 4.46
N PRO A 115 20.59 -1.12 5.09
CA PRO A 115 20.58 -1.24 6.55
C PRO A 115 21.91 -0.86 7.23
N THR A 116 23.03 -1.04 6.52
CA THR A 116 24.38 -0.68 6.99
C THR A 116 24.56 0.82 7.23
N GLU A 117 23.74 1.67 6.59
CA GLU A 117 23.78 3.13 6.78
C GLU A 117 22.94 3.60 7.97
N GLY A 118 22.23 2.70 8.66
CA GLY A 118 21.43 3.04 9.85
C GLY A 118 22.23 3.76 10.94
N HIS A 119 23.53 3.47 11.05
CA HIS A 119 24.43 4.11 12.00
C HIS A 119 24.70 5.61 11.72
N PHE A 120 24.50 6.05 10.47
CA PHE A 120 24.66 7.45 10.08
C PHE A 120 23.35 8.25 10.17
N LEU A 121 22.23 7.56 10.43
CA LEU A 121 20.90 8.16 10.55
C LEU A 121 20.53 8.48 11.99
N SER A 122 21.42 8.20 12.96
CA SER A 122 21.28 8.62 14.34
C SER A 122 21.18 10.14 14.39
N ALA A 123 19.99 10.64 14.70
CA ALA A 123 19.76 12.04 14.98
C ALA A 123 20.54 12.45 16.23
N GLU A 124 21.18 13.62 16.17
CA GLU A 124 21.35 14.44 17.36
C GLU A 124 19.96 14.59 18.03
N GLY A 125 19.81 14.12 19.27
CA GLY A 125 18.57 14.32 20.02
C GLY A 125 18.16 13.25 21.02
N GLU A 126 19.09 12.68 21.79
CA GLU A 126 18.76 12.12 23.11
C GLU A 126 19.79 12.62 24.14
N GLY A 127 19.39 13.66 24.86
CA GLY A 127 19.96 14.17 26.10
C GLY A 127 18.82 14.62 27.01
#